data_AF-A0A530ZT02-F1
#
_entry.id   AF-A0A530ZT02-F1
#
_cell.length_a   1.000
_cell.length_b   1.000
_cell.length_c   1.000
_cell.angle_alpha   90.00
_cell.angle_beta   90.00
_cell.angle_gamma   90.00
#
_symmetry.space_group_name_H-M   'P 1'
#
loop_
_entity.id
_entity.type
_entity.pdbx_description
1 polymer ?
#
loop_
_entity_poly.entity_id
_entity_poly.type
_entity_poly.pdbx_seq_one_letter_code
_entity_poly.pdbx_strand_id
1 'polypeptide(L)'
;VLDHVDAVGVHGFPLDWNLWQIQEWPQKIGEISTVTDLPVWVSEVGVSSFGAEEVQLWGLRRSAELLLGNASRVQWYSLYDLPREWGATTRHREAEGSSYYRHFYMGLLREDGTPKPALEEFLRYLPGMGLVQWFHFEDPRLDDAVAWMKRLGVTNLRTGLSWADSFRPNALDWYDRQMEALADFDVTITFCFTPEHRGVMPHHTSPPLVPEEFAEFCATMTRRYAPAMAASPVRAVRASAA
;
A
#
# COMPACT_ATOMS: atom_id res chain seq x y z
N VAL A 1 -13.19 14.76 -12.69
CA VAL A 1 -12.63 13.60 -11.95
C VAL A 1 -11.57 14.06 -10.97
N LEU A 2 -10.58 14.86 -11.37
CA LEU A 2 -9.54 15.35 -10.45
C LEU A 2 -10.05 16.33 -9.38
N ASP A 3 -11.20 16.98 -9.55
CA ASP A 3 -11.79 17.87 -8.53
C ASP A 3 -12.27 17.15 -7.26
N HIS A 4 -12.23 15.81 -7.25
CA HIS A 4 -12.64 14.97 -6.13
C HIS A 4 -11.47 14.17 -5.52
N VAL A 5 -10.23 14.47 -5.89
CA VAL A 5 -9.03 13.78 -5.38
C VAL A 5 -8.02 14.80 -4.85
N ASP A 6 -7.38 14.48 -3.73
CA ASP A 6 -6.42 15.37 -3.07
C ASP A 6 -4.96 15.12 -3.50
N ALA A 7 -4.68 13.97 -4.10
CA ALA A 7 -3.34 13.54 -4.51
C ALA A 7 -3.40 12.54 -5.66
N VAL A 8 -2.28 12.38 -6.36
CA VAL A 8 -2.09 11.33 -7.37
C VAL A 8 -1.13 10.27 -6.81
N GLY A 9 -1.64 9.05 -6.61
CA GLY A 9 -0.86 7.91 -6.14
C GLY A 9 -0.15 7.18 -7.28
N VAL A 10 1.12 6.82 -7.06
CA VAL A 10 1.95 6.05 -7.99
C VAL A 10 2.58 4.87 -7.29
N HIS A 11 2.55 3.71 -7.96
CA HIS A 11 3.21 2.49 -7.48
C HIS A 11 4.39 2.17 -8.38
N GLY A 12 5.50 1.72 -7.81
CA GLY A 12 6.66 1.32 -8.60
C GLY A 12 7.56 0.31 -7.91
N PHE A 13 7.95 -0.69 -8.69
CA PHE A 13 8.78 -1.83 -8.32
C PHE A 13 9.73 -2.17 -9.48
N PRO A 14 10.65 -1.25 -9.85
CA PRO A 14 11.54 -1.38 -11.01
C PRO A 14 12.52 -2.56 -10.94
N LEU A 15 12.70 -3.17 -9.77
CA LEU A 15 13.56 -4.36 -9.61
C LEU A 15 12.78 -5.68 -9.67
N ASP A 16 11.44 -5.62 -9.72
CA ASP A 16 10.60 -6.80 -9.57
C ASP A 16 9.57 -6.96 -10.70
N TRP A 17 8.80 -5.90 -11.00
CA TRP A 17 7.68 -5.99 -11.94
C TRP A 17 7.65 -4.89 -13.01
N ASN A 18 8.20 -3.70 -12.74
CA ASN A 18 8.19 -2.63 -13.73
C ASN A 18 9.36 -2.77 -14.73
N LEU A 19 9.10 -2.44 -15.99
CA LEU A 19 10.05 -2.57 -17.09
C LEU A 19 10.85 -1.27 -17.33
N TRP A 20 11.32 -0.64 -16.25
CA TRP A 20 12.18 0.56 -16.28
C TRP A 20 13.16 0.51 -15.11
N GLN A 21 14.28 1.20 -15.23
CA GLN A 21 15.40 1.18 -14.27
C GLN A 21 15.11 2.05 -13.06
N ILE A 22 15.53 1.61 -11.86
CA ILE A 22 15.29 2.35 -10.61
C ILE A 22 15.72 3.83 -10.68
N GLN A 23 16.75 4.16 -11.47
CA GLN A 23 17.24 5.53 -11.67
C GLN A 23 16.26 6.47 -12.39
N GLU A 24 15.27 5.92 -13.06
CA GLU A 24 14.26 6.68 -13.79
C GLU A 24 13.15 7.19 -12.86
N TRP A 25 13.15 6.84 -11.57
CA TRP A 25 12.15 7.30 -10.59
C TRP A 25 11.89 8.82 -10.65
N PRO A 26 12.90 9.71 -10.56
CA PRO A 26 12.67 11.15 -10.62
C PRO A 26 12.01 11.59 -11.92
N GLN A 27 12.39 10.98 -13.05
CA GLN A 27 11.75 11.24 -14.34
C GLN A 27 10.29 10.81 -14.33
N LYS A 28 9.97 9.62 -13.79
CA LYS A 28 8.58 9.11 -13.71
C LYS A 28 7.70 10.01 -12.86
N ILE A 29 8.21 10.50 -11.74
CA ILE A 29 7.48 11.50 -10.92
C ILE A 29 7.32 12.80 -11.70
N GLY A 30 8.38 13.29 -12.33
CA GLY A 30 8.35 14.51 -13.13
C GLY A 30 7.33 14.47 -14.27
N GLU A 31 7.27 13.37 -15.03
CA GLU A 31 6.29 13.14 -16.10
C GLU A 31 4.84 13.29 -15.58
N ILE A 32 4.54 12.71 -14.41
CA ILE A 32 3.21 12.78 -13.81
C ILE A 32 2.90 14.19 -13.29
N SER A 33 3.88 14.83 -12.65
CA SER A 33 3.75 16.23 -12.20
C SER A 33 3.52 17.23 -13.35
N THR A 34 3.83 16.87 -14.61
CA THR A 34 3.53 17.77 -15.74
C THR A 34 2.05 17.80 -16.14
N VAL A 35 1.26 16.82 -15.69
CA VAL A 35 -0.16 16.66 -16.10
C VAL A 35 -1.14 16.88 -14.95
N THR A 36 -0.67 17.28 -13.77
CA THR A 36 -1.51 17.55 -12.59
C THR A 36 -0.84 18.55 -11.66
N ASP A 37 -1.62 19.43 -11.03
CA ASP A 37 -1.15 20.32 -9.96
C ASP A 37 -1.25 19.68 -8.56
N LEU A 38 -1.80 18.47 -8.48
CA LEU A 38 -1.97 17.75 -7.22
C LEU A 38 -0.64 17.15 -6.74
N PRO A 39 -0.43 17.02 -5.41
CA PRO A 39 0.73 16.34 -4.87
C PRO A 39 0.81 14.89 -5.37
N VAL A 40 2.02 14.48 -5.78
CA VAL A 40 2.30 13.10 -6.19
C VAL A 40 2.79 12.30 -4.99
N TRP A 41 2.08 11.20 -4.70
CA TRP A 41 2.40 10.26 -3.63
C TRP A 41 2.95 8.98 -4.24
N VAL A 42 4.14 8.55 -3.81
CA VAL A 42 4.56 7.16 -4.02
C VAL A 42 3.87 6.31 -2.97
N SER A 43 2.62 5.93 -3.27
CA SER A 43 1.76 5.17 -2.35
C SER A 43 2.17 3.70 -2.23
N GLU A 44 3.07 3.21 -3.08
CA GLU A 44 3.65 1.87 -2.93
C GLU A 44 4.98 1.78 -3.68
N VAL A 45 6.06 1.52 -2.95
CA VAL A 45 7.38 1.17 -3.52
C VAL A 45 7.99 0.06 -2.70
N GLY A 46 8.75 -0.83 -3.31
CA GLY A 46 9.44 -1.88 -2.59
C GLY A 46 10.44 -2.60 -3.47
N VAL A 47 11.23 -3.45 -2.83
CA VAL A 47 12.17 -4.34 -3.50
C VAL A 47 12.12 -5.70 -2.83
N SER A 48 11.92 -6.75 -3.62
CA SER A 48 11.94 -8.12 -3.13
C SER A 48 13.35 -8.52 -2.70
N SER A 49 13.46 -9.17 -1.54
CA SER A 49 14.69 -9.84 -1.11
C SER A 49 14.86 -11.24 -1.73
N PHE A 50 14.02 -11.61 -2.71
CA PHE A 50 14.11 -12.91 -3.37
C PHE A 50 15.48 -13.08 -4.04
N GLY A 51 16.20 -14.13 -3.65
CA GLY A 51 17.55 -14.43 -4.12
C GLY A 51 18.66 -13.94 -3.18
N ALA A 52 18.54 -12.75 -2.60
CA ALA A 52 19.50 -12.19 -1.62
C ALA A 52 18.90 -10.99 -0.85
N GLU A 53 19.08 -10.93 0.46
CA GLU A 53 18.55 -9.83 1.30
C GLU A 53 19.30 -8.51 1.10
N GLU A 54 20.54 -8.56 0.63
CA GLU A 54 21.36 -7.41 0.27
C GLU A 54 20.74 -6.62 -0.90
N VAL A 55 19.98 -7.27 -1.78
CA VAL A 55 19.27 -6.62 -2.88
C VAL A 55 18.20 -5.67 -2.36
N GLN A 56 17.41 -6.12 -1.36
CA GLN A 56 16.41 -5.27 -0.72
C GLN A 56 17.08 -4.11 0.03
N LEU A 57 18.17 -4.37 0.76
CA LEU A 57 18.92 -3.31 1.46
C LEU A 57 19.43 -2.24 0.49
N TRP A 58 20.08 -2.64 -0.60
CA TRP A 58 20.55 -1.70 -1.62
C TRP A 58 19.39 -0.95 -2.28
N GLY A 59 18.33 -1.68 -2.63
CA GLY A 59 17.14 -1.13 -3.28
C GLY A 59 16.38 -0.13 -2.43
N LEU A 60 16.29 -0.37 -1.11
CA LEU A 60 15.71 0.56 -0.15
C LEU A 60 16.51 1.86 -0.08
N ARG A 61 17.84 1.79 0.07
CA ARG A 61 18.72 2.98 0.06
C ARG A 61 18.50 3.79 -1.20
N ARG A 62 18.53 3.10 -2.34
CA ARG A 62 18.43 3.78 -3.62
C ARG A 62 17.05 4.40 -3.85
N SER A 63 15.99 3.72 -3.41
CA SER A 63 14.62 4.26 -3.46
C SER A 63 14.50 5.50 -2.58
N ALA A 64 15.03 5.47 -1.36
CA ALA A 64 15.02 6.61 -0.46
C ALA A 64 15.75 7.83 -1.05
N GLU A 65 16.95 7.63 -1.58
CA GLU A 65 17.74 8.68 -2.25
C GLU A 65 16.99 9.35 -3.42
N LEU A 66 16.22 8.57 -4.19
CA LEU A 66 15.55 9.05 -5.39
C LEU A 66 14.16 9.62 -5.12
N LEU A 67 13.49 9.17 -4.07
CA LEU A 67 12.08 9.50 -3.82
C LEU A 67 11.89 10.52 -2.70
N LEU A 68 12.70 10.45 -1.64
CA LEU A 68 12.58 11.41 -0.54
C LEU A 68 12.99 12.80 -1.03
N GLY A 69 12.07 13.76 -0.92
CA GLY A 69 12.21 15.11 -1.46
C GLY A 69 11.68 15.29 -2.89
N ASN A 70 11.44 14.21 -3.64
CA ASN A 70 10.83 14.25 -4.98
C ASN A 70 9.34 13.91 -4.96
N ALA A 71 8.84 13.23 -3.93
CA ALA A 71 7.42 12.96 -3.71
C ALA A 71 6.99 13.44 -2.32
N SER A 72 5.74 13.89 -2.17
CA SER A 72 5.24 14.42 -0.89
C SER A 72 4.91 13.34 0.14
N ARG A 73 4.75 12.10 -0.30
CA ARG A 73 4.56 10.91 0.53
C ARG A 73 5.19 9.71 -0.17
N VAL A 74 5.94 8.90 0.58
CA VAL A 74 6.57 7.67 0.09
C VAL A 74 6.27 6.54 1.08
N GLN A 75 5.76 5.41 0.60
CA GLN A 75 5.36 4.28 1.44
C GLN A 75 5.99 2.98 0.97
N TRP A 76 6.76 2.35 1.86
CA TRP A 76 7.52 1.13 1.58
C TRP A 76 6.70 -0.13 1.80
N TYR A 77 6.61 -0.98 0.78
CA TYR A 77 6.00 -2.30 0.83
C TYR A 77 7.07 -3.38 1.08
N SER A 78 7.07 -4.11 2.19
CA SER A 78 6.09 -4.14 3.30
C SER A 78 6.75 -4.32 4.68
N LEU A 79 5.94 -4.38 5.77
CA LEU A 79 6.45 -4.75 7.09
C LEU A 79 6.80 -6.25 7.14
N TYR A 80 5.84 -7.14 6.86
CA TYR A 80 6.04 -8.59 6.87
C TYR A 80 6.14 -9.17 5.47
N ASP A 81 6.95 -10.20 5.34
CA ASP A 81 6.83 -11.16 4.24
C ASP A 81 5.44 -11.80 4.24
N LEU A 82 4.97 -12.11 3.03
CA LEU A 82 3.73 -12.85 2.88
C LEU A 82 3.99 -14.33 3.22
N PRO A 83 3.17 -14.96 4.08
CA PRO A 83 3.28 -16.38 4.36
C PRO A 83 3.14 -17.20 3.09
N ARG A 84 4.06 -18.15 2.87
CA ARG A 84 4.02 -18.99 1.65
C ARG A 84 2.74 -19.81 1.53
N GLU A 85 2.13 -20.12 2.67
CA GLU A 85 0.88 -20.88 2.76
C GLU A 85 -0.36 -20.07 2.34
N TRP A 86 -0.29 -18.73 2.35
CA TRP A 86 -1.48 -17.87 2.17
C TRP A 86 -1.77 -17.52 0.70
N GLY A 87 -0.86 -17.86 -0.22
CA GLY A 87 -0.97 -17.55 -1.66
C GLY A 87 -0.87 -16.04 -1.97
N ALA A 88 -0.26 -15.67 -3.09
CA ALA A 88 -0.24 -14.27 -3.52
C ALA A 88 -1.61 -13.93 -4.17
N THR A 89 -2.46 -13.21 -3.44
CA THR A 89 -3.90 -13.07 -3.75
C THR A 89 -4.18 -12.66 -5.19
N THR A 90 -3.39 -11.79 -5.82
CA THR A 90 -3.67 -11.22 -7.15
C THR A 90 -2.95 -11.90 -8.33
N ARG A 91 -2.33 -13.06 -8.16
CA ARG A 91 -1.26 -13.51 -9.07
C ARG A 91 -1.38 -14.99 -9.45
N HIS A 92 -1.20 -15.29 -10.74
CA HIS A 92 -1.28 -16.65 -11.27
C HIS A 92 0.12 -17.26 -11.36
N ARG A 93 0.40 -18.25 -10.50
CA ARG A 93 1.71 -18.93 -10.36
C ARG A 93 2.32 -19.40 -11.70
N GLU A 94 1.48 -19.91 -12.60
CA GLU A 94 1.91 -20.44 -13.89
C GLU A 94 2.22 -19.35 -14.93
N ALA A 95 1.63 -18.16 -14.78
CA ALA A 95 1.77 -17.06 -15.75
C ALA A 95 2.96 -16.12 -15.44
N GLU A 96 3.40 -16.05 -14.19
CA GLU A 96 4.40 -15.07 -13.73
C GLU A 96 5.82 -15.63 -13.58
N GLY A 97 6.00 -16.94 -13.71
CA GLY A 97 7.31 -17.58 -13.57
C GLY A 97 7.97 -17.25 -12.23
N SER A 98 9.25 -16.85 -12.26
CA SER A 98 9.98 -16.53 -11.03
C SER A 98 9.47 -15.27 -10.31
N SER A 99 8.79 -14.36 -11.01
CA SER A 99 8.22 -13.14 -10.41
C SER A 99 7.10 -13.43 -9.42
N TYR A 100 6.46 -14.59 -9.51
CA TYR A 100 5.49 -15.05 -8.50
C TYR A 100 6.14 -15.18 -7.12
N TYR A 101 7.37 -15.69 -7.05
CA TYR A 101 8.03 -15.91 -5.76
C TYR A 101 8.44 -14.61 -5.08
N ARG A 102 8.60 -13.52 -5.83
CA ARG A 102 9.02 -12.21 -5.29
C ARG A 102 8.02 -11.64 -4.28
N HIS A 103 6.73 -11.93 -4.47
CA HIS A 103 5.65 -11.48 -3.59
C HIS A 103 5.82 -11.95 -2.14
N PHE A 104 6.52 -13.06 -1.90
CA PHE A 104 6.73 -13.63 -0.57
C PHE A 104 7.94 -13.06 0.19
N TYR A 105 8.69 -12.12 -0.41
CA TYR A 105 9.95 -11.61 0.14
C TYR A 105 10.03 -10.08 0.18
N MET A 106 8.89 -9.40 0.29
CA MET A 106 8.81 -7.93 0.28
C MET A 106 8.97 -7.29 1.67
N GLY A 107 8.80 -8.07 2.74
CA GLY A 107 8.83 -7.57 4.11
C GLY A 107 10.21 -7.10 4.55
N LEU A 108 10.24 -6.13 5.45
CA LEU A 108 11.41 -5.81 6.28
C LEU A 108 11.60 -6.83 7.42
N LEU A 109 10.53 -7.54 7.76
CA LEU A 109 10.48 -8.71 8.62
C LEU A 109 10.20 -9.94 7.76
N ARG A 110 10.78 -11.07 8.15
CA ARG A 110 10.39 -12.38 7.61
C ARG A 110 9.00 -12.75 8.10
N GLU A 111 8.45 -13.84 7.56
CA GLU A 111 7.13 -14.38 7.92
C GLU A 111 6.98 -14.59 9.44
N ASP A 112 8.06 -15.02 10.10
CA ASP A 112 8.12 -15.28 11.55
C ASP A 112 8.40 -14.03 12.41
N GLY A 113 8.49 -12.84 11.79
CA GLY A 113 8.81 -11.59 12.46
C GLY A 113 10.30 -11.34 12.68
N THR A 114 11.19 -12.23 12.24
CA THR A 114 12.64 -12.00 12.34
C THR A 114 13.07 -10.84 11.43
N PRO A 115 13.79 -9.82 11.93
CA PRO A 115 14.28 -8.71 11.12
C PRO A 115 15.18 -9.13 9.96
N LYS A 116 15.00 -8.49 8.81
CA LYS A 116 15.96 -8.50 7.69
C LYS A 116 16.94 -7.33 7.80
N PRO A 117 18.11 -7.38 7.13
CA PRO A 117 19.09 -6.30 7.11
C PRO A 117 18.52 -4.94 6.71
N ALA A 118 17.53 -4.91 5.81
CA ALA A 118 16.90 -3.68 5.35
C ALA A 118 16.11 -2.94 6.46
N LEU A 119 15.70 -3.61 7.55
CA LEU A 119 14.94 -2.98 8.63
C LEU A 119 15.74 -1.86 9.31
N GLU A 120 17.01 -2.11 9.62
CA GLU A 120 17.86 -1.10 10.28
C GLU A 120 18.08 0.13 9.38
N GLU A 121 18.21 -0.10 8.07
CA GLU A 121 18.33 0.97 7.11
C GLU A 121 17.04 1.79 6.99
N PHE A 122 15.88 1.13 6.99
CA PHE A 122 14.56 1.79 6.90
C PHE A 122 14.36 2.82 8.02
N LEU A 123 14.85 2.52 9.23
CA LEU A 123 14.75 3.43 10.39
C LEU A 123 15.40 4.80 10.14
N ARG A 124 16.40 4.88 9.26
CA ARG A 124 17.09 6.14 8.93
C ARG A 124 16.20 7.11 8.13
N TYR A 125 15.12 6.60 7.54
CA TYR A 125 14.23 7.35 6.67
C TYR A 125 12.91 7.73 7.34
N LEU A 126 12.71 7.36 8.61
CA LEU A 126 11.55 7.78 9.39
C LEU A 126 11.67 9.25 9.84
N PRO A 127 10.57 10.01 9.87
CA PRO A 127 9.21 9.66 9.44
C PRO A 127 8.95 9.89 7.93
N GLY A 128 9.98 10.29 7.17
CA GLY A 128 9.86 10.67 5.75
C GLY A 128 9.38 9.55 4.82
N MET A 129 9.59 8.28 5.19
CA MET A 129 9.08 7.11 4.50
C MET A 129 8.13 6.33 5.41
N GLY A 130 6.90 6.08 4.97
CA GLY A 130 5.94 5.23 5.68
C GLY A 130 6.04 3.75 5.29
N LEU A 131 5.07 2.98 5.77
CA LEU A 131 4.93 1.57 5.44
C LEU A 131 3.63 1.29 4.68
N VAL A 132 3.66 0.21 3.92
CA VAL A 132 2.48 -0.45 3.38
C VAL A 132 2.41 -1.85 4.01
N GLN A 133 1.32 -2.16 4.70
CA GLN A 133 1.07 -3.50 5.25
C GLN A 133 -0.39 -3.88 5.01
N TRP A 134 -0.59 -4.90 4.18
CA TRP A 134 -1.91 -5.50 3.98
C TRP A 134 -2.21 -6.49 5.11
N PHE A 135 -3.44 -6.44 5.61
CA PHE A 135 -3.97 -7.42 6.53
C PHE A 135 -5.07 -8.20 5.83
N HIS A 136 -4.96 -9.52 5.82
CA HIS A 136 -6.07 -10.37 5.38
C HIS A 136 -7.25 -10.27 6.36
N PHE A 137 -8.41 -10.79 5.95
CA PHE A 137 -9.55 -10.92 6.85
C PHE A 137 -9.16 -11.72 8.11
N GLU A 138 -9.38 -11.15 9.30
CA GLU A 138 -8.99 -11.73 10.58
C GLU A 138 -7.50 -12.12 10.67
N ASP A 139 -6.61 -11.33 10.04
CA ASP A 139 -5.16 -11.58 10.07
C ASP A 139 -4.65 -11.59 11.53
N PRO A 140 -4.13 -12.72 12.03
CA PRO A 140 -3.70 -12.85 13.42
C PRO A 140 -2.48 -11.99 13.75
N ARG A 141 -1.79 -11.45 12.73
CA ARG A 141 -0.60 -10.63 12.90
C ARG A 141 -0.91 -9.16 13.17
N LEU A 142 -2.19 -8.75 13.18
CA LEU A 142 -2.57 -7.34 13.34
C LEU A 142 -1.91 -6.69 14.55
N ASP A 143 -2.00 -7.33 15.72
CA ASP A 143 -1.51 -6.73 16.97
C ASP A 143 0.02 -6.67 17.03
N ASP A 144 0.69 -7.75 16.60
CA ASP A 144 2.15 -7.79 16.52
C ASP A 144 2.68 -6.77 15.50
N ALA A 145 2.01 -6.62 14.35
CA ALA A 145 2.36 -5.62 13.35
C ALA A 145 2.20 -4.20 13.88
N VAL A 146 1.10 -3.91 14.59
CA VAL A 146 0.89 -2.61 15.25
C VAL A 146 1.98 -2.34 16.27
N ALA A 147 2.32 -3.32 17.11
CA ALA A 147 3.39 -3.20 18.09
C ALA A 147 4.75 -2.93 17.43
N TRP A 148 5.07 -3.64 16.34
CA TRP A 148 6.27 -3.38 15.56
C TRP A 148 6.29 -1.97 14.97
N MET A 149 5.23 -1.54 14.29
CA MET A 149 5.17 -0.22 13.67
C MET A 149 5.33 0.90 14.71
N LYS A 150 4.69 0.77 15.88
CA LYS A 150 4.86 1.69 17.01
C LYS A 150 6.30 1.71 17.52
N ARG A 151 6.91 0.52 17.70
CA ARG A 151 8.30 0.39 18.14
C ARG A 151 9.30 1.02 17.16
N LEU A 152 9.06 0.88 15.86
CA LEU A 152 9.92 1.44 14.82
C LEU A 152 9.77 2.96 14.72
N GLY A 153 8.65 3.54 15.19
CA GLY A 153 8.35 4.97 15.06
C GLY A 153 7.69 5.31 13.72
N VAL A 154 7.00 4.36 13.11
CA VAL A 154 6.22 4.57 11.89
C VAL A 154 5.03 5.46 12.20
N THR A 155 4.83 6.50 11.38
CA THR A 155 3.76 7.48 11.58
C THR A 155 2.70 7.43 10.50
N ASN A 156 3.06 7.04 9.27
CA ASN A 156 2.12 6.91 8.16
C ASN A 156 2.13 5.48 7.61
N LEU A 157 0.93 4.97 7.37
CA LEU A 157 0.68 3.58 6.98
C LEU A 157 -0.31 3.55 5.82
N ARG A 158 -0.10 2.64 4.87
CA ARG A 158 -1.13 2.27 3.91
C ARG A 158 -1.52 0.82 4.07
N THR A 159 -2.82 0.58 4.01
CA THR A 159 -3.43 -0.75 4.07
C THR A 159 -4.69 -0.76 3.19
N GLY A 160 -5.59 -1.70 3.37
CA GLY A 160 -6.88 -1.63 2.70
C GLY A 160 -7.99 -2.49 3.25
N LEU A 161 -9.19 -2.20 2.76
CA LEU A 161 -10.42 -2.91 3.06
C LEU A 161 -10.95 -3.54 1.76
N SER A 162 -11.37 -4.80 1.87
CA SER A 162 -11.75 -5.66 0.75
C SER A 162 -13.27 -5.67 0.58
N TRP A 163 -13.80 -5.22 -0.55
CA TRP A 163 -15.24 -5.30 -0.82
C TRP A 163 -15.71 -6.76 -0.88
N ALA A 164 -14.87 -7.68 -1.37
CA ALA A 164 -15.14 -9.12 -1.30
C ALA A 164 -15.35 -9.61 0.14
N ASP A 165 -14.50 -9.18 1.07
CA ASP A 165 -14.60 -9.61 2.47
C ASP A 165 -15.80 -8.98 3.19
N SER A 166 -16.42 -7.92 2.65
CA SER A 166 -17.60 -7.29 3.25
C SER A 166 -18.84 -8.19 3.23
N PHE A 167 -18.78 -9.28 2.46
CA PHE A 167 -19.81 -10.33 2.41
C PHE A 167 -19.56 -11.49 3.38
N ARG A 168 -18.44 -11.47 4.11
CA ARG A 168 -18.17 -12.46 5.15
C ARG A 168 -19.00 -12.15 6.42
N PRO A 169 -19.32 -13.17 7.23
CA PRO A 169 -19.83 -12.94 8.58
C PRO A 169 -18.90 -12.01 9.37
N ASN A 170 -19.47 -11.11 10.18
CA ASN A 170 -18.75 -10.19 11.06
C ASN A 170 -17.76 -9.24 10.36
N ALA A 171 -17.94 -8.97 9.06
CA ALA A 171 -16.96 -8.18 8.32
C ALA A 171 -16.74 -6.77 8.88
N LEU A 172 -17.81 -6.11 9.30
CA LEU A 172 -17.73 -4.78 9.92
C LEU A 172 -17.00 -4.81 11.26
N ASP A 173 -17.22 -5.85 12.08
CA ASP A 173 -16.52 -5.99 13.36
C ASP A 173 -15.00 -6.12 13.15
N TRP A 174 -14.59 -6.88 12.13
CA TRP A 174 -13.18 -6.97 11.75
C TRP A 174 -12.62 -5.63 11.25
N TYR A 175 -13.34 -4.92 10.38
CA TYR A 175 -12.87 -3.62 9.88
C TYR A 175 -12.77 -2.59 10.99
N ASP A 176 -13.73 -2.55 11.91
CA ASP A 176 -13.69 -1.69 13.09
C ASP A 176 -12.47 -2.00 13.94
N ARG A 177 -12.23 -3.28 14.21
CA ARG A 177 -11.08 -3.73 15.00
C ARG A 177 -9.74 -3.39 14.34
N GLN A 178 -9.66 -3.50 13.02
CA GLN A 178 -8.47 -3.10 12.27
C GLN A 178 -8.26 -1.59 12.36
N MET A 179 -9.29 -0.79 12.09
CA MET A 179 -9.18 0.67 12.10
C MET A 179 -8.92 1.24 13.50
N GLU A 180 -9.49 0.64 14.55
CA GLU A 180 -9.21 0.99 15.94
C GLU A 180 -7.74 0.74 16.30
N ALA A 181 -7.19 -0.42 15.93
CA ALA A 181 -5.79 -0.74 16.20
C ALA A 181 -4.80 0.14 15.42
N LEU A 182 -5.23 0.69 14.28
CA LEU A 182 -4.45 1.58 13.44
C LEU A 182 -4.69 3.07 13.72
N ALA A 183 -5.51 3.42 14.73
CA ALA A 183 -5.92 4.80 14.99
C ALA A 183 -4.76 5.77 15.32
N ASP A 184 -3.61 5.25 15.77
CA ASP A 184 -2.42 6.04 16.10
C ASP A 184 -1.56 6.39 14.87
N PHE A 185 -1.91 5.89 13.67
CA PHE A 185 -1.19 6.17 12.43
C PHE A 185 -1.98 7.10 11.52
N ASP A 186 -1.27 7.83 10.65
CA ASP A 186 -1.83 8.51 9.49
C ASP A 186 -2.07 7.47 8.38
N VAL A 187 -3.30 6.93 8.35
CA VAL A 187 -3.67 5.78 7.52
C VAL A 187 -4.20 6.23 6.15
N THR A 188 -3.63 5.65 5.09
CA THR A 188 -4.24 5.62 3.74
C THR A 188 -4.92 4.27 3.52
N ILE A 189 -6.23 4.27 3.26
CA ILE A 189 -6.98 3.05 2.99
C ILE A 189 -7.14 2.87 1.49
N THR A 190 -6.79 1.69 0.99
CA THR A 190 -7.14 1.24 -0.37
C THR A 190 -8.41 0.39 -0.30
N PHE A 191 -9.44 0.75 -1.07
CA PHE A 191 -10.58 -0.13 -1.29
C PHE A 191 -10.30 -1.05 -2.48
N CYS A 192 -10.47 -2.35 -2.31
CA CYS A 192 -10.08 -3.34 -3.32
C CYS A 192 -10.98 -4.58 -3.30
N PHE A 193 -10.74 -5.47 -4.26
CA PHE A 193 -11.32 -6.81 -4.41
C PHE A 193 -12.83 -6.89 -4.63
N THR A 194 -13.22 -7.31 -5.83
CA THR A 194 -14.61 -7.58 -6.19
C THR A 194 -15.08 -8.91 -5.59
N PRO A 195 -16.23 -9.00 -4.90
CA PRO A 195 -16.79 -10.28 -4.50
C PRO A 195 -17.02 -11.17 -5.74
N GLU A 196 -16.71 -12.47 -5.68
CA GLU A 196 -16.77 -13.35 -6.87
C GLU A 196 -18.15 -13.32 -7.55
N HIS A 197 -19.23 -13.30 -6.78
CA HIS A 197 -20.60 -13.25 -7.29
C HIS A 197 -21.03 -11.86 -7.82
N ARG A 198 -20.16 -10.84 -7.71
CA ARG A 198 -20.36 -9.46 -8.18
C ARG A 198 -19.38 -9.06 -9.26
N GLY A 199 -18.47 -9.94 -9.70
CA GLY A 199 -17.55 -9.70 -10.80
C GLY A 199 -18.13 -10.14 -12.15
N VAL A 200 -17.68 -9.50 -13.24
CA VAL A 200 -17.97 -9.98 -14.61
C VAL A 200 -17.49 -11.42 -14.81
N MET A 201 -16.40 -11.78 -14.15
CA MET A 201 -15.93 -13.14 -13.91
C MET A 201 -15.88 -13.39 -12.40
N PRO A 202 -16.02 -14.65 -11.93
CA PRO A 202 -15.93 -14.99 -10.50
C PRO A 202 -14.48 -14.93 -10.01
N HIS A 203 -13.94 -13.72 -9.95
CA HIS A 203 -12.56 -13.46 -9.57
C HIS A 203 -12.44 -12.09 -8.90
N HIS A 204 -11.62 -11.99 -7.86
CA HIS A 204 -11.52 -10.78 -7.04
C HIS A 204 -10.86 -9.58 -7.73
N THR A 205 -10.15 -9.80 -8.84
CA THR A 205 -9.65 -8.72 -9.72
C THR A 205 -10.59 -8.40 -10.90
N SER A 206 -11.74 -9.07 -10.99
CA SER A 206 -12.69 -8.81 -12.06
C SER A 206 -13.36 -7.45 -11.88
N PRO A 207 -13.65 -6.70 -12.95
CA PRO A 207 -14.47 -5.51 -12.84
C PRO A 207 -15.85 -5.85 -12.22
N PRO A 208 -16.44 -4.94 -11.41
CA PRO A 208 -17.78 -5.12 -10.88
C PRO A 208 -18.82 -5.23 -12.00
N LEU A 209 -19.84 -6.09 -11.81
CA LEU A 209 -21.05 -6.14 -12.65
C LEU A 209 -21.82 -4.82 -12.61
N VAL A 210 -21.88 -4.22 -11.41
CA VAL A 210 -22.54 -2.94 -11.14
C VAL A 210 -21.54 -2.04 -10.42
N PRO A 211 -20.86 -1.13 -11.13
CA PRO A 211 -19.84 -0.25 -10.56
C PRO A 211 -20.32 0.56 -9.34
N GLU A 212 -21.60 0.92 -9.31
CA GLU A 212 -22.23 1.70 -8.25
C GLU A 212 -22.21 1.00 -6.89
N GLU A 213 -22.20 -0.34 -6.85
CA GLU A 213 -22.13 -1.08 -5.58
C GLU A 213 -20.75 -1.00 -4.94
N PHE A 214 -19.69 -1.07 -5.75
CA PHE A 214 -18.34 -0.81 -5.27
C PHE A 214 -18.21 0.64 -4.82
N ALA A 215 -18.80 1.59 -5.56
CA ALA A 215 -18.83 2.99 -5.17
C ALA A 215 -19.55 3.19 -3.83
N GLU A 216 -20.67 2.50 -3.59
CA GLU A 216 -21.40 2.57 -2.31
C GLU A 216 -20.61 1.93 -1.16
N PHE A 217 -19.90 0.84 -1.41
CA PHE A 217 -18.95 0.27 -0.44
C PHE A 217 -17.88 1.30 -0.06
N CYS A 218 -17.20 1.88 -1.04
CA CYS A 218 -16.20 2.94 -0.83
C CYS A 218 -16.79 4.10 -0.02
N ALA A 219 -17.96 4.62 -0.42
CA ALA A 219 -18.60 5.73 0.26
C ALA A 219 -18.98 5.40 1.71
N THR A 220 -19.48 4.17 1.96
CA THR A 220 -19.83 3.71 3.31
C THR A 220 -18.60 3.60 4.20
N MET A 221 -17.51 2.99 3.70
CA MET A 221 -16.27 2.85 4.46
C MET A 221 -15.61 4.22 4.72
N THR A 222 -15.61 5.12 3.74
CA THR A 222 -15.12 6.50 3.93
C THR A 222 -15.92 7.26 4.99
N ARG A 223 -17.26 7.22 4.95
CA ARG A 223 -18.10 7.86 5.97
C ARG A 223 -17.82 7.31 7.38
N ARG A 224 -17.53 6.01 7.48
CA ARG A 224 -17.28 5.33 8.76
C ARG A 224 -15.89 5.62 9.33
N TYR A 225 -14.85 5.56 8.50
CA TYR A 225 -13.46 5.57 8.96
C TYR A 225 -12.70 6.87 8.65
N ALA A 226 -13.26 7.78 7.86
CA ALA A 226 -12.71 9.11 7.62
C ALA A 226 -13.74 10.24 7.89
N PRO A 227 -14.46 10.25 9.03
CA PRO A 227 -15.53 11.22 9.29
C PRO A 227 -15.03 12.68 9.32
N ALA A 228 -13.77 12.91 9.69
CA ALA A 228 -13.16 14.24 9.70
C ALA A 228 -12.92 14.81 8.27
N MET A 229 -12.67 13.94 7.29
CA MET A 229 -12.55 14.36 5.88
C MET A 229 -13.92 14.70 5.29
N ALA A 230 -14.97 13.99 5.67
CA ALA A 230 -16.34 14.30 5.23
C ALA A 230 -16.86 15.67 5.75
N ALA A 231 -16.25 16.20 6.81
CA ALA A 231 -16.62 17.49 7.42
C ALA A 231 -15.81 18.70 6.91
N SER A 232 -14.73 18.49 6.15
CA SER A 232 -13.91 19.58 5.59
C SER A 232 -14.23 19.79 4.11
N PRO A 233 -14.70 20.98 3.68
CA PRO A 233 -14.74 21.28 2.25
C PRO A 233 -13.29 21.32 1.74
N VAL A 234 -13.01 20.54 0.69
CA VAL A 234 -11.69 20.49 0.02
C VAL A 234 -11.26 21.92 -0.31
N ARG A 235 -10.30 22.44 0.44
CA ARG A 235 -9.72 23.76 0.18
C ARG A 235 -8.50 23.52 -0.69
N ALA A 236 -8.66 23.73 -2.00
CA ALA A 236 -7.56 23.68 -2.95
C ALA A 236 -6.46 24.67 -2.51
N VAL A 237 -5.37 24.15 -1.95
CA VAL A 237 -4.15 24.93 -1.72
C VAL A 237 -3.34 24.82 -2.99
N ARG A 238 -3.38 25.88 -3.80
CA ARG A 238 -2.51 26.02 -4.98
C ARG A 238 -1.05 26.08 -4.52
N ALA A 239 -0.20 25.21 -5.05
CA ALA A 239 1.24 25.40 -4.96
C ALA A 239 1.62 26.65 -5.76
N SER A 240 2.39 27.57 -5.15
CA SER A 240 2.97 28.69 -5.89
C SER A 240 4.11 28.17 -6.75
N ALA A 241 4.05 28.42 -8.06
CA ALA A 241 5.18 28.20 -8.95
C ALA A 241 6.39 29.01 -8.48
N ALA A 242 7.55 28.34 -8.38
CA ALA A 242 8.87 28.95 -8.35
C ALA A 242 9.59 28.57 -9.64
#